data_AF-A0AAD7XZ18-F1
#
_entry.id   AF-A0AAD7XZ18-F1
#
_cell.length_a   1.000
_cell.length_b   1.000
_cell.length_c   1.000
_cell.angle_alpha   90.00
_cell.angle_beta   90.00
_cell.angle_gamma   90.00
#
_symmetry.space_group_name_H-M   'P 1'
#
loop_
_entity.id
_entity.type
_entity.pdbx_description
1 polymer ?
#
loop_
_entity_poly.entity_id
_entity_poly.type
_entity_poly.pdbx_seq_one_letter_code
_entity_poly.pdbx_strand_id
1 'polypeptide(L)'
;MDLVPFIHFEKQEGLLCAQHALNALLQGSYFTAVDLATIGQKLDERERAVVGSSTALQQGCNYDDSGYFSIQVIQEALSVWDLELIPWRSEEAADARDHPENEVAYVCHLDQHWFTLRKFSVPWRWYNLNSTQSTPILVSETYLGMLLSQIQNENYSVFVVRGTLPTCEADQIAPTLPNPSTAPNESPTAFSGQGYSLVDNDTENGIIDNEDDEEIQLAKAIEASLQPQEKSVDMDEMRRKRLARFG
;
A
#
# COMPACT_ATOMS: atom_id res chain seq x y z
N MET A 1 7.51 6.58 11.44
CA MET A 1 8.60 5.64 11.17
C MET A 1 8.00 4.43 10.48
N ASP A 2 8.48 4.12 9.28
CA ASP A 2 7.87 3.12 8.42
C ASP A 2 8.57 1.76 8.58
N LEU A 3 7.80 0.67 8.46
CA LEU A 3 8.36 -0.70 8.42
C LEU A 3 8.95 -1.03 7.05
N VAL A 4 8.58 -0.25 6.04
CA VAL A 4 8.98 -0.38 4.64
C VAL A 4 10.46 -0.70 4.42
N PRO A 5 11.45 -0.02 5.06
CA PRO A 5 12.87 -0.32 4.81
C PRO A 5 13.33 -1.67 5.37
N PHE A 6 12.58 -2.28 6.29
CA PHE A 6 12.90 -3.59 6.89
C PHE A 6 12.16 -4.74 6.21
N ILE A 7 11.20 -4.41 5.33
CA ILE A 7 10.48 -5.39 4.55
C ILE A 7 11.33 -5.72 3.33
N HIS A 8 11.61 -7.02 3.14
CA HIS A 8 12.22 -7.48 1.91
C HIS A 8 11.20 -7.36 0.79
N PHE A 9 11.44 -6.41 -0.11
CA PHE A 9 10.60 -6.13 -1.26
C PHE A 9 11.48 -6.04 -2.50
N GLU A 10 11.20 -6.90 -3.48
CA GLU A 10 11.90 -6.93 -4.75
C GLU A 10 10.92 -6.48 -5.85
N LYS A 11 11.28 -5.41 -6.55
CA LYS A 11 10.50 -4.92 -7.68
C LYS A 11 10.67 -5.89 -8.84
N GLN A 12 9.57 -6.25 -9.50
CA GLN A 12 9.68 -7.16 -10.64
C GLN A 12 10.25 -6.48 -11.88
N GLU A 13 11.04 -7.25 -12.62
CA GLU A 13 11.47 -6.92 -13.96
C GLU A 13 10.88 -7.95 -14.94
N GLY A 14 10.04 -7.49 -15.88
CA GLY A 14 9.32 -8.37 -16.80
C GLY A 14 8.07 -9.01 -16.17
N LEU A 15 7.81 -10.28 -16.48
CA LEU A 15 6.61 -11.03 -16.07
C LEU A 15 6.86 -12.03 -14.93
N LEU A 16 8.02 -11.96 -14.26
CA LEU A 16 8.47 -12.88 -13.20
C LEU A 16 7.75 -12.71 -11.87
N CYS A 17 6.44 -12.47 -11.89
CA CYS A 17 5.63 -12.14 -10.73
C CYS A 17 5.66 -13.23 -9.64
N ALA A 18 5.67 -14.51 -10.00
CA ALA A 18 5.65 -15.61 -9.02
C ALA A 18 6.91 -15.66 -8.15
N GLN A 19 8.10 -15.38 -8.73
CA GLN A 19 9.34 -15.30 -7.97
C GLN A 19 9.26 -14.21 -6.91
N HIS A 20 8.91 -12.99 -7.33
CA HIS A 20 8.86 -11.85 -6.41
C HIS A 20 7.74 -12.00 -5.38
N ALA A 21 6.59 -12.57 -5.76
CA ALA A 21 5.50 -12.91 -4.86
C ALA A 21 5.95 -13.86 -3.74
N LEU A 22 6.65 -14.95 -4.10
CA LEU A 22 7.18 -15.94 -3.14
C LEU A 22 8.30 -15.37 -2.26
N ASN A 23 9.24 -14.65 -2.86
CA ASN A 23 10.35 -14.04 -2.11
C ASN A 23 9.87 -12.95 -1.15
N ALA A 24 8.89 -12.15 -1.57
CA ALA A 24 8.25 -11.18 -0.69
C ALA A 24 7.44 -11.86 0.42
N LEU A 25 6.76 -12.98 0.12
CA LEU A 25 6.05 -13.77 1.12
C LEU A 25 7.00 -14.34 2.18
N LEU A 26 8.14 -14.90 1.76
CA LEU A 26 9.16 -15.45 2.67
C LEU A 26 10.10 -14.37 3.23
N GLN A 27 9.96 -13.13 2.77
CA GLN A 27 10.80 -11.99 3.14
C GLN A 27 12.31 -12.26 2.95
N GLY A 28 12.64 -12.89 1.83
CA GLY A 28 14.00 -13.17 1.42
C GLY A 28 14.07 -13.72 0.01
N SER A 29 15.21 -13.59 -0.64
CA SER A 29 15.47 -14.09 -2.00
C SER A 29 15.76 -15.60 -1.97
N TYR A 30 14.76 -16.41 -1.62
CA TYR A 30 14.89 -17.86 -1.50
C TYR A 30 14.69 -18.58 -2.84
N PHE A 31 13.87 -18.02 -3.72
CA PHE A 31 13.57 -18.60 -5.02
C PHE A 31 14.11 -17.73 -6.14
N THR A 32 14.68 -18.38 -7.15
CA THR A 32 15.00 -17.76 -8.44
C THR A 32 14.08 -18.29 -9.53
N ALA A 33 13.99 -17.58 -10.66
CA ALA A 33 13.25 -18.03 -11.83
C ALA A 33 13.72 -19.42 -12.30
N VAL A 34 15.01 -19.74 -12.15
CA VAL A 34 15.59 -21.04 -12.51
C VAL A 34 15.08 -22.14 -11.57
N ASP A 35 14.98 -21.87 -10.28
CA ASP A 35 14.46 -22.83 -9.30
C ASP A 35 12.98 -23.12 -9.58
N LEU A 36 12.18 -22.08 -9.83
CA LEU A 36 10.76 -22.23 -10.17
C LEU A 36 10.56 -22.97 -11.50
N ALA A 37 11.38 -22.67 -12.51
CA ALA A 37 11.35 -23.40 -13.78
C ALA A 37 11.71 -24.88 -13.58
N THR A 38 12.68 -25.19 -12.72
CA THR A 38 13.06 -26.58 -12.38
C THR A 38 11.91 -27.30 -11.67
N ILE A 39 11.19 -26.62 -10.78
CA ILE A 39 9.98 -27.17 -10.12
C ILE A 39 8.89 -27.42 -11.17
N GLY A 40 8.65 -26.46 -12.07
CA GLY A 40 7.71 -26.60 -13.19
C GLY A 40 8.02 -27.80 -14.09
N GLN A 41 9.29 -27.96 -14.50
CA GLN A 41 9.72 -29.11 -15.31
C GLN A 41 9.49 -30.45 -14.60
N LYS A 42 9.84 -30.54 -13.31
CA LYS A 42 9.60 -31.76 -12.53
C LYS A 42 8.11 -32.08 -12.44
N LEU A 43 7.27 -31.06 -12.33
CA LEU A 43 5.83 -31.22 -12.27
C LEU A 43 5.29 -31.72 -13.62
N ASP A 44 5.74 -31.11 -14.73
CA ASP A 44 5.40 -31.54 -16.08
C ASP A 44 5.81 -33.00 -16.35
N GLU A 45 7.00 -33.41 -15.86
CA GLU A 45 7.48 -34.79 -15.94
C GLU A 45 6.60 -35.75 -15.12
N ARG A 46 6.19 -35.35 -13.92
CA ARG A 46 5.30 -36.13 -13.05
C ARG A 46 3.92 -36.29 -13.66
N GLU A 47 3.34 -35.20 -14.17
CA GLU A 47 2.04 -35.23 -14.87
C GLU A 47 2.10 -36.12 -16.10
N ARG A 48 3.19 -36.04 -16.87
CA ARG A 48 3.43 -36.91 -18.03
C ARG A 48 3.55 -38.39 -17.67
N ALA A 49 4.20 -38.69 -16.54
CA ALA A 49 4.33 -40.06 -16.04
C ALA A 49 2.99 -40.66 -15.59
N VAL A 50 2.10 -39.84 -15.03
CA VAL A 50 0.76 -40.26 -14.56
C VAL A 50 -0.24 -40.38 -15.71
N VAL A 51 -0.25 -39.42 -16.64
CA VAL A 51 -1.26 -39.34 -17.71
C VAL A 51 -0.94 -40.24 -18.91
N GLY A 52 0.32 -40.68 -19.07
CA GLY A 52 0.69 -41.77 -19.97
C GLY A 52 0.32 -41.57 -21.44
N SER A 53 1.14 -40.84 -22.20
CA SER A 53 1.27 -40.82 -23.67
C SER A 53 0.01 -40.72 -24.57
N SER A 54 -1.21 -40.65 -24.05
CA SER A 54 -2.44 -40.92 -24.83
C SER A 54 -3.26 -39.67 -25.16
N THR A 55 -2.87 -38.50 -24.66
CA THR A 55 -3.50 -37.20 -25.00
C THR A 55 -2.43 -36.18 -25.38
N ALA A 56 -1.89 -36.34 -26.58
CA ALA A 56 -0.76 -35.59 -27.13
C ALA A 56 -0.99 -34.08 -27.40
N LEU A 57 -1.99 -33.41 -26.81
CA LEU A 57 -2.36 -32.04 -27.21
C LEU A 57 -2.75 -31.06 -26.09
N GLN A 58 -2.66 -31.43 -24.80
CA GLN A 58 -2.79 -30.46 -23.70
C GLN A 58 -1.67 -30.68 -22.68
N GLN A 59 -0.43 -30.57 -23.16
CA GLN A 59 0.72 -30.35 -22.30
C GLN A 59 0.53 -28.98 -21.65
N GLY A 60 -0.03 -28.96 -20.43
CA GLY A 60 -0.01 -27.75 -19.63
C GLY A 60 1.45 -27.44 -19.35
N CYS A 61 2.01 -26.43 -20.02
CA CYS A 61 3.31 -25.91 -19.60
C CYS A 61 3.07 -25.22 -18.26
N ASN A 62 3.50 -25.85 -17.17
CA ASN A 62 3.36 -25.25 -15.83
C ASN A 62 4.23 -24.00 -15.64
N TYR A 63 5.13 -23.74 -16.58
CA TYR A 63 5.85 -22.49 -16.73
C TYR A 63 5.98 -22.14 -18.22
N ASP A 64 6.10 -20.85 -18.53
CA ASP A 64 6.42 -20.38 -19.88
C ASP A 64 7.73 -19.56 -19.88
N ASP A 65 8.45 -19.55 -21.00
CA ASP A 65 9.70 -18.78 -21.17
C ASP A 65 9.47 -17.27 -21.03
N SER A 66 8.21 -16.82 -21.11
CA SER A 66 7.79 -15.46 -20.81
C SER A 66 7.89 -15.10 -19.32
N GLY A 67 8.00 -16.07 -18.40
CA GLY A 67 8.06 -15.86 -16.95
C GLY A 67 6.72 -16.07 -16.22
N TYR A 68 5.71 -16.64 -16.88
CA TYR A 68 4.46 -17.04 -16.25
C TYR A 68 4.61 -18.40 -15.58
N PHE A 69 4.11 -18.53 -14.35
CA PHE A 69 4.14 -19.78 -13.58
C PHE A 69 2.72 -20.17 -13.17
N SER A 70 2.42 -21.47 -13.25
CA SER A 70 1.15 -22.02 -12.78
C SER A 70 1.09 -22.02 -11.25
N ILE A 71 -0.13 -21.99 -10.71
CA ILE A 71 -0.37 -22.10 -9.27
C ILE A 71 0.24 -23.37 -8.68
N GLN A 72 0.31 -24.47 -9.44
CA GLN A 72 0.84 -25.73 -8.94
C GLN A 72 2.35 -25.63 -8.65
N VAL A 73 3.10 -24.86 -9.45
CA VAL A 73 4.52 -24.56 -9.17
C VAL A 73 4.66 -23.80 -7.85
N ILE A 74 3.79 -22.81 -7.62
CA ILE A 74 3.76 -22.03 -6.39
C ILE A 74 3.40 -22.92 -5.19
N GLN A 75 2.46 -23.86 -5.36
CA GLN A 75 2.09 -24.84 -4.33
C GLN A 75 3.23 -25.79 -3.97
N GLU A 76 3.91 -26.38 -4.95
CA GLU A 76 5.07 -27.25 -4.71
C GLU A 76 6.23 -26.47 -4.07
N ALA A 77 6.46 -25.22 -4.49
CA ALA A 77 7.49 -24.37 -3.91
C ALA A 77 7.21 -24.08 -2.42
N LEU A 78 5.96 -23.79 -2.08
CA LEU A 78 5.56 -23.50 -0.69
C LEU A 78 5.47 -24.76 0.18
N SER A 79 5.17 -25.92 -0.41
CA SER A 79 5.20 -27.22 0.29
C SER A 79 6.57 -27.55 0.88
N VAL A 80 7.68 -27.11 0.25
CA VAL A 80 9.05 -27.26 0.79
C VAL A 80 9.22 -26.55 2.15
N TRP A 81 8.43 -25.52 2.40
CA TRP A 81 8.46 -24.72 3.62
C TRP A 81 7.39 -25.13 4.64
N ASP A 82 6.70 -26.26 4.43
CA ASP A 82 5.55 -26.68 5.25
C ASP A 82 4.42 -25.63 5.23
N LEU A 83 4.28 -24.93 4.09
CA LEU A 83 3.24 -23.94 3.85
C LEU A 83 2.19 -24.50 2.90
N GLU A 84 0.94 -24.40 3.31
CA GLU A 84 -0.21 -24.84 2.51
C GLU A 84 -0.91 -23.64 1.88
N LEU A 85 -1.23 -23.75 0.58
CA LEU A 85 -2.11 -22.78 -0.10
C LEU A 85 -3.52 -23.33 -0.19
N ILE A 86 -4.42 -22.68 0.51
CA ILE A 86 -5.83 -23.02 0.53
C ILE A 86 -6.58 -22.04 -0.36
N PRO A 87 -7.31 -22.48 -1.39
CA PRO A 87 -8.10 -21.58 -2.21
C PRO A 87 -9.18 -20.92 -1.36
N TRP A 88 -9.38 -19.62 -1.53
CA TRP A 88 -10.36 -18.84 -0.78
C TRP A 88 -11.78 -19.39 -0.91
N ARG A 89 -12.09 -20.15 -1.97
CA ARG A 89 -13.39 -20.82 -2.19
C ARG A 89 -13.63 -22.04 -1.28
N SER A 90 -12.59 -22.65 -0.71
CA SER A 90 -12.68 -23.82 0.17
C SER A 90 -13.41 -23.49 1.48
N GLU A 91 -14.03 -24.49 2.11
CA GLU A 91 -14.57 -24.38 3.48
C GLU A 91 -13.48 -24.11 4.50
N GLU A 92 -12.24 -24.53 4.24
CA GLU A 92 -11.10 -24.28 5.13
C GLU A 92 -10.75 -22.79 5.22
N ALA A 93 -11.08 -22.02 4.18
CA ALA A 93 -10.94 -20.57 4.14
C ALA A 93 -12.15 -19.82 4.73
N ALA A 94 -13.14 -20.52 5.30
CA ALA A 94 -14.28 -19.86 5.97
C ALA A 94 -13.82 -19.02 7.17
N ASP A 95 -12.82 -19.50 7.93
CA ASP A 95 -12.24 -18.75 9.05
C ASP A 95 -11.57 -17.46 8.57
N ALA A 96 -10.84 -17.52 7.45
CA ALA A 96 -10.22 -16.37 6.81
C ALA A 96 -11.24 -15.36 6.24
N ARG A 97 -12.47 -15.80 5.94
CA ARG A 97 -13.57 -14.91 5.50
C ARG A 97 -14.22 -14.19 6.67
N ASP A 98 -14.33 -14.88 7.80
CA ASP A 98 -14.94 -14.33 9.02
C ASP A 98 -13.96 -13.37 9.72
N HIS A 99 -12.69 -13.77 9.80
CA HIS A 99 -11.60 -13.05 10.45
C HIS A 99 -10.33 -13.01 9.57
N PRO A 100 -10.29 -12.16 8.52
CA PRO A 100 -9.12 -12.03 7.67
C PRO A 100 -7.86 -11.55 8.41
N GLU A 101 -8.00 -10.97 9.60
CA GLU A 101 -6.90 -10.53 10.46
C GLU A 101 -6.12 -11.68 11.12
N ASN A 102 -6.72 -12.87 11.24
CA ASN A 102 -6.11 -14.00 11.94
C ASN A 102 -5.07 -14.71 11.06
N GLU A 103 -5.27 -14.72 9.75
CA GLU A 103 -4.34 -15.35 8.82
C GLU A 103 -3.02 -14.58 8.75
N VAL A 104 -1.97 -15.25 8.24
CA VAL A 104 -0.62 -14.68 8.23
C VAL A 104 -0.30 -14.04 6.88
N ALA A 105 -0.78 -14.64 5.79
CA ALA A 105 -0.59 -14.12 4.45
C ALA A 105 -1.64 -14.62 3.46
N TYR A 106 -1.82 -13.84 2.39
CA TYR A 106 -2.62 -14.19 1.23
C TYR A 106 -1.79 -14.08 -0.04
N VAL A 107 -2.07 -14.94 -1.01
CA VAL A 107 -1.56 -14.89 -2.37
C VAL A 107 -2.73 -14.64 -3.29
N CYS A 108 -2.66 -13.59 -4.09
CA CYS A 108 -3.72 -13.19 -5.00
C CYS A 108 -3.23 -13.29 -6.44
N HIS A 109 -4.14 -13.74 -7.32
CA HIS A 109 -3.92 -13.79 -8.76
C HIS A 109 -4.91 -12.86 -9.47
N LEU A 110 -4.43 -11.68 -9.85
CA LEU A 110 -5.22 -10.65 -10.53
C LEU A 110 -4.64 -10.42 -11.92
N ASP A 111 -5.45 -10.56 -12.97
CA ASP A 111 -5.06 -10.26 -14.36
C ASP A 111 -3.70 -10.87 -14.79
N GLN A 112 -3.54 -12.18 -14.58
CA GLN A 112 -2.30 -12.92 -14.87
C GLN A 112 -1.07 -12.50 -14.05
N HIS A 113 -1.28 -11.77 -12.95
CA HIS A 113 -0.23 -11.28 -12.07
C HIS A 113 -0.41 -11.81 -10.65
N TRP A 114 0.66 -12.41 -10.13
CA TRP A 114 0.73 -12.91 -8.76
C TRP A 114 1.29 -11.84 -7.83
N PHE A 115 0.61 -11.59 -6.71
CA PHE A 115 1.12 -10.75 -5.64
C PHE A 115 0.72 -11.30 -4.27
N THR A 116 1.43 -10.84 -3.24
CA THR A 116 1.21 -11.33 -1.87
C THR A 116 0.85 -10.20 -0.92
N LEU A 117 -0.02 -10.54 0.02
CA LEU A 117 -0.41 -9.72 1.15
C LEU A 117 0.14 -10.42 2.39
N ARG A 118 1.00 -9.76 3.16
CA ARG A 118 1.59 -10.36 4.37
C ARG A 118 1.30 -9.48 5.58
N LYS A 119 0.99 -10.14 6.69
CA LYS A 119 0.87 -9.55 8.02
C LYS A 119 2.21 -9.57 8.73
N PHE A 120 2.56 -8.48 9.41
CA PHE A 120 3.82 -8.37 10.14
C PHE A 120 3.60 -8.13 11.63
N SER A 121 3.91 -9.12 12.47
CA SER A 121 3.79 -9.23 13.94
C SER A 121 2.49 -8.79 14.63
N VAL A 122 1.74 -7.82 14.10
CA VAL A 122 0.53 -7.23 14.66
C VAL A 122 -0.64 -7.42 13.69
N PRO A 123 -1.86 -7.70 14.20
CA PRO A 123 -2.99 -8.07 13.36
C PRO A 123 -3.45 -6.95 12.41
N TRP A 124 -3.27 -5.69 12.81
CA TRP A 124 -3.71 -4.50 12.08
C TRP A 124 -2.73 -4.02 11.00
N ARG A 125 -1.58 -4.67 10.83
CA ARG A 125 -0.52 -4.18 9.93
C ARG A 125 -0.25 -5.14 8.78
N TRP A 126 -1.08 -4.99 7.76
CA TRP A 126 -0.95 -5.70 6.50
C TRP A 126 -0.17 -4.88 5.50
N TYR A 127 0.63 -5.54 4.68
CA TYR A 127 1.30 -4.89 3.56
C TYR A 127 0.96 -5.62 2.27
N ASN A 128 0.64 -4.83 1.26
CA ASN A 128 0.60 -5.27 -0.12
C ASN A 128 2.01 -5.25 -0.69
N LEU A 129 2.50 -6.44 -1.00
CA LEU A 129 3.82 -6.70 -1.56
C LEU A 129 3.71 -6.95 -3.06
N ASN A 130 2.89 -6.15 -3.75
CA ASN A 130 2.80 -6.23 -5.18
C ASN A 130 4.08 -5.72 -5.84
N SER A 131 4.80 -6.61 -6.51
CA SER A 131 6.08 -6.36 -7.17
C SER A 131 6.03 -5.32 -8.30
N THR A 132 4.85 -4.98 -8.81
CA THR A 132 4.66 -3.86 -9.76
C THR A 132 4.84 -2.49 -9.12
N GLN A 133 4.67 -2.40 -7.79
CA GLN A 133 4.80 -1.17 -7.05
C GLN A 133 6.28 -0.88 -6.77
N SER A 134 6.63 0.38 -6.55
CA SER A 134 8.00 0.77 -6.18
C SER A 134 8.32 0.48 -4.71
N THR A 135 7.28 0.40 -3.87
CA THR A 135 7.38 0.28 -2.42
C THR A 135 6.20 -0.52 -1.89
N PRO A 136 6.37 -1.30 -0.83
CA PRO A 136 5.28 -2.01 -0.18
C PRO A 136 4.27 -1.02 0.40
N ILE A 137 3.00 -1.19 0.07
CA ILE A 137 1.91 -0.31 0.52
C ILE A 137 1.26 -0.92 1.76
N LEU A 138 1.11 -0.11 2.81
CA LEU A 138 0.34 -0.50 3.99
C LEU A 138 -1.15 -0.64 3.63
N VAL A 139 -1.73 -1.74 4.07
CA VAL A 139 -3.14 -2.09 3.96
C VAL A 139 -3.76 -2.11 5.36
N SER A 140 -4.83 -1.35 5.57
CA SER A 140 -5.66 -1.45 6.77
C SER A 140 -6.56 -2.67 6.72
N GLU A 141 -7.06 -3.13 7.87
CA GLU A 141 -8.04 -4.23 7.96
C GLU A 141 -9.27 -3.98 7.08
N THR A 142 -9.77 -2.74 7.07
CA THR A 142 -10.90 -2.33 6.23
C THR A 142 -10.59 -2.41 4.74
N TYR A 143 -9.38 -2.02 4.33
CA TYR A 143 -8.95 -2.07 2.93
C TYR A 143 -8.69 -3.52 2.50
N LEU A 144 -8.17 -4.37 3.39
CA LEU A 144 -7.96 -5.79 3.13
C LEU A 144 -9.27 -6.49 2.75
N GLY A 145 -10.31 -6.34 3.58
CA GLY A 145 -11.62 -6.95 3.30
C GLY A 145 -12.24 -6.44 2.00
N MET A 146 -12.08 -5.15 1.70
CA MET A 146 -12.54 -4.56 0.44
C MET A 146 -11.79 -5.11 -0.76
N LEU A 147 -10.46 -5.22 -0.69
CA LEU A 147 -9.62 -5.75 -1.75
C LEU A 147 -9.97 -7.22 -2.03
N LEU A 148 -10.09 -8.05 -0.99
CA LEU A 148 -10.49 -9.44 -1.13
C LEU A 148 -11.88 -9.56 -1.79
N SER A 149 -12.85 -8.75 -1.34
CA SER A 149 -14.19 -8.71 -1.92
C SER A 149 -14.18 -8.30 -3.40
N GLN A 150 -13.35 -7.33 -3.78
CA GLN A 150 -13.20 -6.91 -5.17
C GLN A 150 -12.65 -8.05 -6.03
N ILE A 151 -11.57 -8.70 -5.59
CA ILE A 151 -10.94 -9.82 -6.31
C ILE A 151 -11.95 -10.97 -6.48
N GLN A 152 -12.79 -11.23 -5.48
CA GLN A 152 -13.87 -12.21 -5.59
C GLN A 152 -14.93 -11.83 -6.62
N ASN A 153 -15.37 -10.57 -6.66
CA ASN A 153 -16.38 -10.10 -7.61
C ASN A 153 -15.89 -10.16 -9.06
N GLU A 154 -14.60 -9.93 -9.25
CA GLU A 154 -13.95 -10.02 -10.56
C GLU A 154 -13.61 -11.47 -10.95
N ASN A 155 -14.08 -12.47 -10.18
CA ASN A 155 -13.85 -13.91 -10.39
C ASN A 155 -12.38 -14.35 -10.39
N TYR A 156 -11.51 -13.55 -9.76
CA TYR A 156 -10.12 -13.88 -9.59
C TYR A 156 -9.89 -14.88 -8.45
N SER A 157 -8.68 -15.45 -8.42
CA SER A 157 -8.31 -16.48 -7.45
C SER A 157 -7.51 -15.88 -6.32
N VAL A 158 -8.02 -16.04 -5.10
CA VAL A 158 -7.32 -15.73 -3.86
C VAL A 158 -6.97 -17.05 -3.17
N PHE A 159 -5.77 -17.11 -2.61
CA PHE A 159 -5.29 -18.24 -1.83
C PHE A 159 -4.83 -17.74 -0.46
N VAL A 160 -5.25 -18.45 0.58
CA VAL A 160 -4.82 -18.24 1.95
C VAL A 160 -3.58 -19.09 2.18
N VAL A 161 -2.53 -18.50 2.74
CA VAL A 161 -1.31 -19.24 3.10
C VAL A 161 -1.39 -19.59 4.58
N ARG A 162 -1.45 -20.89 4.88
CA ARG A 162 -1.38 -21.40 6.25
C ARG A 162 -0.05 -22.10 6.49
N GLY A 163 0.48 -21.91 7.69
CA GLY A 163 1.71 -22.55 8.16
C GLY A 163 2.61 -21.57 8.91
N THR A 164 3.84 -22.01 9.17
CA THR A 164 4.82 -21.22 9.93
C THR A 164 5.75 -20.45 8.99
N LEU A 165 5.43 -19.17 8.76
CA LEU A 165 6.29 -18.29 7.99
C LEU A 165 7.56 -17.92 8.77
N PRO A 166 8.71 -17.74 8.08
CA PRO A 166 9.93 -17.31 8.74
C PRO A 166 9.73 -15.93 9.39
N THR A 167 10.16 -15.79 10.63
CA THR A 167 10.13 -14.52 11.35
C THR A 167 11.18 -13.58 10.78
N CYS A 168 10.80 -12.35 10.47
CA CYS A 168 11.68 -11.39 9.80
C CYS A 168 12.04 -10.21 10.69
N GLU A 169 13.05 -9.43 10.30
CA GLU A 169 13.41 -8.19 11.01
C GLU A 169 12.23 -7.21 11.05
N ALA A 170 11.41 -7.18 10.00
CA ALA A 170 10.14 -6.46 9.97
C ALA A 170 9.16 -6.93 11.07
N ASP A 171 9.11 -8.22 11.42
CA ASP A 171 8.27 -8.70 12.52
C ASP A 171 8.80 -8.25 13.88
N GLN A 172 10.12 -8.12 14.04
CA GLN A 172 10.72 -7.67 15.30
C GLN A 172 10.54 -6.16 15.54
N ILE A 173 10.48 -5.38 14.46
CA ILE A 173 10.34 -3.92 14.50
C ILE A 173 8.87 -3.49 14.48
N ALA A 174 7.98 -4.30 13.92
CA ALA A 174 6.54 -4.06 13.92
C ALA A 174 5.93 -3.72 15.30
N PRO A 175 6.26 -4.40 16.43
CA PRO A 175 5.72 -4.04 17.75
C PRO A 175 6.30 -2.74 18.31
N THR A 176 7.45 -2.29 17.82
CA THR A 176 8.09 -1.03 18.27
C THR A 176 7.56 0.20 17.53
N LEU A 177 6.87 0.01 16.41
CA LEU A 177 6.33 1.11 15.62
C LEU A 177 4.88 1.42 16.04
N PRO A 178 4.55 2.70 16.30
CA PRO A 178 3.18 3.10 16.58
C PRO A 178 2.27 2.77 15.39
N ASN A 179 1.05 2.35 15.68
CA ASN A 179 0.04 2.10 14.66
C ASN A 179 -0.17 3.40 13.85
N PRO A 180 -0.08 3.38 12.51
CA PRO A 180 -0.30 4.58 11.70
C PRO A 180 -1.71 5.16 11.85
N SER A 181 -2.69 4.37 12.33
CA SER A 181 -4.03 4.86 12.70
C SER A 181 -4.08 5.57 14.05
N THR A 182 -3.08 5.33 14.92
CA THR A 182 -2.75 6.21 16.04
C THR A 182 -1.42 6.89 15.73
N ALA A 183 -1.43 7.72 14.69
CA ALA A 183 -0.68 8.95 14.86
C ALA A 183 -1.07 9.49 16.25
N PRO A 184 -0.14 9.70 17.19
CA PRO A 184 -0.37 10.77 18.13
C PRO A 184 -0.71 11.94 17.21
N ASN A 185 -1.77 12.69 17.52
CA ASN A 185 -1.74 14.09 17.16
C ASN A 185 -0.36 14.57 17.65
N GLU A 186 0.64 14.62 16.75
CA GLU A 186 1.62 15.67 16.79
C GLU A 186 0.73 16.89 16.82
N SER A 187 0.54 17.36 18.05
CA SER A 187 -0.20 18.56 18.34
C SER A 187 0.39 19.53 17.34
N PRO A 188 -0.38 20.06 16.38
CA PRO A 188 0.17 21.02 15.45
C PRO A 188 0.83 22.04 16.34
N THR A 189 2.16 22.17 16.24
CA THR A 189 2.99 23.05 17.08
C THR A 189 2.15 24.27 17.33
N ALA A 190 1.68 24.43 18.58
CA ALA A 190 0.65 25.40 18.90
C ALA A 190 1.15 26.70 18.30
N PHE A 191 0.44 27.17 17.28
CA PHE A 191 0.71 28.45 16.66
C PHE A 191 0.67 29.43 17.83
N SER A 192 1.83 29.99 18.19
CA SER A 192 1.94 31.04 19.20
C SER A 192 1.44 32.34 18.59
N GLY A 193 0.22 32.30 18.06
CA GLY A 193 -0.61 33.47 17.86
C GLY A 193 -1.61 33.46 18.99
N GLN A 194 -1.72 34.59 19.68
CA GLN A 194 -2.77 34.83 20.65
C GLN A 194 -4.13 34.70 19.95
N GLY A 195 -4.70 33.50 20.00
CA GLY A 195 -6.06 33.22 19.56
C GLY A 195 -7.02 33.62 20.68
N TYR A 196 -7.80 34.66 20.42
CA TYR A 196 -8.97 35.01 21.22
C TYR A 196 -9.99 33.88 21.08
N SER A 197 -10.42 33.30 22.20
CA SER A 197 -11.47 32.29 22.22
C SER A 197 -12.80 32.99 22.51
N LEU A 198 -13.74 32.92 21.56
CA LEU A 198 -15.13 33.28 21.81
C LEU A 198 -15.82 32.08 22.48
N VAL A 199 -15.75 32.04 23.81
CA VAL A 199 -16.65 31.20 24.60
C VAL A 199 -17.46 32.12 25.49
N ASP A 200 -18.73 32.23 25.11
CA ASP A 200 -19.80 32.84 25.86
C ASP A 200 -20.05 31.99 27.12
N ASN A 201 -19.82 32.58 28.28
CA ASN A 201 -20.44 32.14 29.53
C ASN A 201 -20.50 33.34 30.47
N ASP A 202 -21.71 33.85 30.63
CA ASP A 202 -22.12 34.85 31.60
C ASP A 202 -21.36 34.76 32.93
N THR A 203 -20.75 35.86 33.37
CA THR A 203 -21.20 36.65 34.53
C THR A 203 -20.23 37.82 34.80
N GLU A 204 -20.79 39.04 34.78
CA GLU A 204 -20.35 40.28 35.44
C GLU A 204 -19.09 41.06 35.00
N ASN A 205 -19.38 42.34 34.68
CA ASN A 205 -18.59 43.57 34.86
C ASN A 205 -17.70 44.06 33.71
N GLY A 206 -18.15 45.15 33.06
CA GLY A 206 -17.26 46.17 32.51
C GLY A 206 -17.67 46.77 31.16
N ILE A 207 -18.36 47.92 31.20
CA ILE A 207 -18.63 48.86 30.10
C ILE A 207 -17.33 49.27 29.39
N ILE A 208 -17.23 49.15 28.05
CA ILE A 208 -16.54 50.09 27.12
C ILE A 208 -17.14 50.00 25.70
N ASP A 209 -17.69 51.13 25.22
CA ASP A 209 -18.10 51.44 23.82
C ASP A 209 -16.96 51.21 22.81
N ASN A 210 -17.22 50.55 21.67
CA ASN A 210 -16.38 50.65 20.45
C ASN A 210 -17.22 50.38 19.17
N GLU A 211 -18.32 51.13 18.96
CA GLU A 211 -19.10 51.04 17.70
C GLU A 211 -18.47 51.83 16.54
N ASP A 212 -17.49 52.72 16.81
CA ASP A 212 -16.89 53.60 15.79
C ASP A 212 -15.83 52.92 14.89
N ASP A 213 -15.25 51.79 15.31
CA ASP A 213 -14.11 51.17 14.61
C ASP A 213 -14.52 50.30 13.41
N GLU A 214 -15.74 49.76 13.39
CA GLU A 214 -16.21 48.89 12.31
C GLU A 214 -16.66 49.68 11.09
N GLU A 215 -17.30 50.85 11.29
CA GLU A 215 -17.78 51.70 10.19
C GLU A 215 -16.62 52.38 9.44
N ILE A 216 -15.55 52.75 10.16
CA ILE A 216 -14.32 53.31 9.57
C ILE A 216 -13.58 52.26 8.72
N GLN A 217 -13.58 51.00 9.15
CA GLN A 217 -12.93 49.91 8.40
C GLN A 217 -13.71 49.56 7.13
N LEU A 218 -15.05 49.56 7.20
CA LEU A 218 -15.90 49.24 6.06
C LEU A 218 -15.82 50.33 4.96
N ALA A 219 -15.81 51.60 5.34
CA ALA A 219 -15.67 52.72 4.39
C ALA A 219 -14.34 52.67 3.62
N LYS A 220 -13.25 52.30 4.30
CA LYS A 220 -11.91 52.22 3.71
C LYS A 220 -11.76 51.11 2.67
N ALA A 221 -12.47 49.99 2.85
CA ALA A 221 -12.47 48.87 1.89
C ALA A 221 -13.23 49.19 0.60
N ILE A 222 -14.32 49.96 0.71
CA ILE A 222 -15.14 50.37 -0.44
C ILE A 222 -14.38 51.41 -1.29
N GLU A 223 -13.69 52.35 -0.66
CA GLU A 223 -12.90 53.37 -1.36
C GLU A 223 -11.72 52.77 -2.15
N ALA A 224 -11.06 51.75 -1.60
CA ALA A 224 -9.98 51.03 -2.28
C ALA A 224 -10.46 50.29 -3.55
N SER A 225 -11.75 49.94 -3.62
CA SER A 225 -12.35 49.25 -4.77
C SER A 225 -12.87 50.20 -5.85
N LEU A 226 -13.07 51.48 -5.54
CA LEU A 226 -13.68 52.45 -6.46
C LEU A 226 -12.65 53.26 -7.29
N GLN A 227 -11.35 53.10 -7.06
CA GLN A 227 -10.33 53.79 -7.84
C GLN A 227 -10.16 53.13 -9.23
N PRO A 228 -10.37 53.86 -10.34
CA PRO A 228 -10.16 53.31 -11.68
C PRO A 228 -8.67 52.99 -11.89
N GLN A 229 -8.39 51.75 -12.29
CA GLN A 229 -7.04 51.31 -12.66
C GLN A 229 -6.58 52.03 -13.95
N GLU A 230 -5.96 53.20 -13.80
CA GLU A 230 -5.08 53.77 -14.81
C GLU A 230 -3.65 53.85 -14.29
N LYS A 231 -2.85 52.84 -14.65
CA LYS A 231 -1.46 52.97 -15.11
C LYS A 231 -0.90 51.59 -15.40
N SER A 232 -0.80 51.27 -16.69
CA SER A 232 0.12 50.27 -17.22
C SER A 232 1.53 50.66 -16.79
N VAL A 233 2.05 50.00 -15.76
CA VAL A 233 3.46 50.13 -15.38
C VAL A 233 4.25 49.30 -16.38
N ASP A 234 4.90 49.99 -17.31
CA ASP A 234 5.73 49.39 -18.35
C ASP A 234 6.85 48.56 -17.71
N MET A 235 6.82 47.25 -17.98
CA MET A 235 7.71 46.22 -17.43
C MET A 235 9.19 46.49 -17.69
N ASP A 236 9.53 47.35 -18.65
CA ASP A 236 10.92 47.71 -18.96
C ASP A 236 11.59 48.58 -17.89
N GLU A 237 10.84 49.43 -17.18
CA GLU A 237 11.42 50.28 -16.13
C GLU A 237 11.80 49.47 -14.88
N MET A 238 10.98 48.47 -14.53
CA MET A 238 11.24 47.59 -13.39
C MET A 238 12.41 46.63 -13.67
N ARG A 239 12.61 46.24 -14.94
CA ARG A 239 13.75 45.43 -15.37
C ARG A 239 15.06 46.20 -15.30
N ARG A 240 15.06 47.47 -15.71
CA ARG A 240 16.24 48.36 -15.61
C ARG A 240 16.67 48.59 -14.16
N LYS A 241 15.71 48.77 -13.25
CA LYS A 241 15.99 49.00 -11.82
C LYS A 241 16.57 47.77 -11.11
N ARG A 242 16.31 46.56 -11.61
CA ARG A 242 16.90 45.31 -11.09
C ARG A 242 18.35 45.11 -11.55
N LEU A 243 18.70 45.51 -12.77
CA LEU A 243 20.07 45.40 -13.29
C LEU A 243 21.04 46.40 -12.64
N ALA A 244 20.58 47.61 -12.29
CA ALA A 244 21.42 48.60 -11.61
C ALA A 244 21.74 48.27 -10.14
N ARG A 245 21.11 47.24 -9.58
CA ARG A 245 21.33 46.79 -8.19
C ARG A 245 22.34 45.64 -8.06
N PHE A 246 22.80 45.10 -9.18
CA PHE A 246 23.74 43.97 -9.25
C PHE A 246 24.96 44.26 -10.15
N GLY A 247 25.23 45.53 -10.44
CA GLY A 247 26.47 46.00 -11.07
C GLY A 247 27.30 46.80 -10.09
#